data_AF-A0A323TT24-F1
#
_entry.id   AF-A0A323TT24-F1
#
_cell.length_a   1.000
_cell.length_b   1.000
_cell.length_c   1.000
_cell.angle_alpha   90.00
_cell.angle_beta   90.00
_cell.angle_gamma   90.00
#
_symmetry.space_group_name_H-M   'P 1'
#
loop_
_entity.id
_entity.type
_entity.pdbx_description
1 polymer ?
#
loop_
_entity_poly.entity_id
_entity_poly.type
_entity_poly.pdbx_seq_one_letter_code
_entity_poly.pdbx_strand_id
1 'polypeptide(L)'
;MKKILLGLFLILGAISFSAPSHVNVAKIQNDGGMVLIDKSNAYSFGKLVDGNSVLAVTYYIGELGKGGVKTVSESLKNEQLVDGVEYIGSGESEAGYIHKLYAPEQGYYFYIVIGKDQKIKNYVVTGVLQTAEEYSSKSDLKAVIDLAIEEGEKYLK
;
A
#
# COMPACT_ATOMS: atom_id res chain seq x y z
N MET A 1 38.40 -13.22 21.23
CA MET A 1 38.20 -13.65 19.84
C MET A 1 37.58 -15.05 19.81
N LYS A 2 36.26 -15.14 19.67
CA LYS A 2 35.62 -16.36 19.15
C LYS A 2 34.59 -15.90 18.11
N LYS A 3 34.89 -16.28 16.87
CA LYS A 3 34.07 -16.10 15.69
C LYS A 3 32.90 -17.08 15.81
N ILE A 4 31.73 -16.61 16.21
CA ILE A 4 30.45 -17.24 15.81
C ILE A 4 29.80 -16.25 14.86
N LEU A 5 30.51 -16.10 13.76
CA LEU A 5 30.15 -15.35 12.58
C LEU A 5 29.15 -16.22 11.80
N LEU A 6 28.07 -15.60 11.34
CA LEU A 6 27.29 -16.02 10.17
C LEU A 6 26.34 -17.25 10.24
N GLY A 7 26.18 -17.92 11.38
CA GLY A 7 25.32 -19.12 11.44
C GLY A 7 23.81 -18.87 11.66
N LEU A 8 23.43 -17.75 12.27
CA LEU A 8 22.03 -17.51 12.68
C LEU A 8 21.17 -16.78 11.63
N PHE A 9 21.77 -16.35 10.51
CA PHE A 9 21.07 -15.77 9.36
C PHE A 9 20.70 -16.82 8.29
N LEU A 10 21.06 -18.09 8.50
CA LEU A 10 20.94 -19.17 7.51
C LEU A 10 19.83 -20.18 7.81
N ILE A 11 18.90 -19.85 8.71
CA ILE A 11 17.66 -20.62 8.92
C ILE A 11 16.45 -19.73 8.60
N LEU A 12 16.49 -19.05 7.45
CA LEU A 12 15.24 -18.80 6.72
C LEU A 12 14.88 -20.15 6.08
N GLY A 13 14.31 -21.03 6.89
CA GLY A 13 13.53 -22.15 6.35
C GLY A 13 12.59 -21.55 5.31
N ALA A 14 12.52 -22.16 4.12
CA ALA A 14 11.77 -21.64 2.99
C ALA A 14 10.35 -21.28 3.44
N ILE A 15 10.13 -20.00 3.75
CA ILE A 15 8.81 -19.47 4.00
C ILE A 15 8.19 -19.48 2.61
N SER A 16 7.30 -20.44 2.38
CA SER A 16 6.57 -20.54 1.12
C SER A 16 5.61 -19.36 1.05
N PHE A 17 6.09 -18.22 0.57
CA PHE A 17 5.23 -17.08 0.29
C PHE A 17 4.30 -17.45 -0.86
N SER A 18 3.01 -17.16 -0.70
CA SER A 18 2.06 -17.21 -1.82
C SER A 18 2.17 -15.95 -2.69
N ALA A 19 3.07 -15.04 -2.36
CA ALA A 19 3.17 -13.72 -2.94
C ALA A 19 3.24 -13.77 -4.49
N PRO A 20 2.65 -12.77 -5.14
CA PRO A 20 2.76 -12.56 -6.58
C PRO A 20 4.21 -12.72 -7.07
N SER A 21 4.41 -13.37 -8.22
CA SER A 21 5.75 -13.69 -8.76
C SER A 21 6.66 -12.47 -8.93
N HIS A 22 6.06 -11.30 -9.15
CA HIS A 22 6.77 -10.04 -9.35
C HIS A 22 7.02 -9.23 -8.08
N VAL A 23 6.65 -9.72 -6.89
CA VAL A 23 6.89 -9.01 -5.63
C VAL A 23 8.17 -9.48 -4.95
N ASN A 24 9.02 -8.54 -4.57
CA ASN A 24 10.26 -8.78 -3.84
C ASN A 24 10.05 -8.82 -2.32
N VAL A 25 9.39 -9.89 -1.86
CA VAL A 25 9.12 -10.12 -0.43
C VAL A 25 10.39 -10.04 0.43
N ALA A 26 11.48 -10.66 -0.02
CA ALA A 26 12.75 -10.63 0.72
C ALA A 26 13.28 -9.20 0.90
N LYS A 27 13.19 -8.36 -0.14
CA LYS A 27 13.57 -6.96 -0.03
C LYS A 27 12.63 -6.18 0.90
N ILE A 28 11.33 -6.42 0.83
CA ILE A 28 10.34 -5.78 1.72
C ILE A 28 10.69 -6.06 3.18
N GLN A 29 10.94 -7.32 3.53
CA GLN A 29 11.31 -7.71 4.90
C GLN A 29 12.64 -7.10 5.33
N ASN A 30 13.66 -7.11 4.45
CA ASN A 30 14.96 -6.51 4.74
C ASN A 30 14.87 -4.99 4.95
N ASP A 31 13.95 -4.32 4.26
CA ASP A 31 13.68 -2.88 4.40
C ASP A 31 12.71 -2.57 5.57
N GLY A 32 12.39 -3.58 6.42
CA GLY A 32 11.59 -3.44 7.64
C GLY A 32 10.07 -3.55 7.45
N GLY A 33 9.60 -3.96 6.27
CA GLY A 33 8.18 -4.15 5.99
C GLY A 33 7.60 -5.38 6.69
N MET A 34 6.41 -5.22 7.27
CA MET A 34 5.67 -6.29 7.93
C MET A 34 4.57 -6.82 7.01
N VAL A 35 4.53 -8.13 6.80
CA VAL A 35 3.51 -8.76 5.92
C VAL A 35 2.13 -8.66 6.57
N LEU A 36 1.15 -8.14 5.82
CA LEU A 36 -0.25 -8.01 6.24
C LEU A 36 -1.15 -9.02 5.51
N ILE A 37 -0.90 -9.25 4.23
CA ILE A 37 -1.64 -10.20 3.38
C ILE A 37 -0.64 -10.95 2.52
N ASP A 38 -0.75 -12.27 2.47
CA ASP A 38 0.02 -13.13 1.57
C ASP A 38 -0.92 -14.13 0.87
N LYS A 39 -1.39 -13.77 -0.33
CA LYS A 39 -2.27 -14.58 -1.18
C LYS A 39 -1.77 -14.55 -2.62
N SER A 40 -2.11 -15.57 -3.39
CA SER A 40 -1.71 -15.71 -4.80
C SER A 40 -2.15 -14.57 -5.71
N ASN A 41 -3.22 -13.86 -5.34
CA ASN A 41 -3.77 -12.72 -6.09
C ASN A 41 -3.67 -11.38 -5.34
N ALA A 42 -3.12 -11.37 -4.13
CA ALA A 42 -2.99 -10.15 -3.35
C ALA A 42 -1.86 -10.28 -2.33
N TYR A 43 -0.95 -9.31 -2.33
CA TYR A 43 0.10 -9.22 -1.30
C TYR A 43 0.14 -7.82 -0.71
N SER A 44 0.19 -7.73 0.61
CA SER A 44 0.20 -6.46 1.33
C SER A 44 1.27 -6.44 2.42
N PHE A 45 1.91 -5.29 2.59
CA PHE A 45 2.84 -5.05 3.68
C PHE A 45 2.64 -3.66 4.29
N GLY A 46 2.86 -3.55 5.59
CA GLY A 46 2.85 -2.30 6.34
C GLY A 46 4.26 -1.85 6.68
N LYS A 47 4.46 -0.54 6.74
CA LYS A 47 5.73 0.08 7.15
C LYS A 47 5.47 1.42 7.83
N LEU A 48 6.30 1.76 8.81
CA LEU A 48 6.30 3.10 9.40
C LEU A 48 6.89 4.10 8.41
N VAL A 49 6.18 5.21 8.22
CA VAL A 49 6.61 6.37 7.43
C VAL A 49 6.41 7.61 8.29
N ASP A 50 7.29 8.60 8.17
CA ASP A 50 7.22 9.92 8.84
C ASP A 50 6.65 9.91 10.27
N GLY A 51 7.55 9.68 11.24
CA GLY A 51 7.20 9.62 12.65
C GLY A 51 6.39 8.38 13.00
N ASN A 52 5.08 8.57 13.20
CA ASN A 52 4.14 7.53 13.64
C ASN A 52 3.09 7.17 12.59
N SER A 53 3.26 7.60 11.33
CA SER A 53 2.34 7.23 10.26
C SER A 53 2.65 5.82 9.76
N VAL A 54 1.63 5.11 9.29
CA VAL A 54 1.77 3.76 8.73
C VAL A 54 1.31 3.79 7.28
N LEU A 55 2.18 3.35 6.38
CA LEU A 55 1.83 3.07 5.00
C LEU A 55 1.67 1.57 4.81
N ALA A 56 0.47 1.14 4.44
CA ALA A 56 0.21 -0.20 3.95
C ALA A 56 0.16 -0.18 2.42
N VAL A 57 1.05 -0.91 1.76
CA VAL A 57 1.02 -1.09 0.30
C VAL A 57 0.40 -2.43 -0.02
N THR A 58 -0.47 -2.49 -1.02
CA THR A 58 -1.05 -3.74 -1.52
C THR A 58 -0.88 -3.85 -3.03
N TYR A 59 -0.45 -5.02 -3.49
CA TYR A 59 -0.47 -5.41 -4.89
C TYR A 59 -1.70 -6.28 -5.14
N TYR A 60 -2.66 -5.78 -5.89
CA TYR A 60 -3.77 -6.59 -6.39
C TYR A 60 -3.42 -7.15 -7.76
N ILE A 61 -3.48 -8.48 -7.90
CA ILE A 61 -3.29 -9.15 -9.19
C ILE A 61 -4.64 -9.49 -9.79
N GLY A 62 -4.90 -8.98 -10.98
CA GLY A 62 -6.08 -9.36 -11.76
C GLY A 62 -6.34 -8.42 -12.91
N GLU A 63 -7.16 -8.88 -13.84
CA GLU A 63 -7.73 -7.97 -14.84
C GLU A 63 -8.82 -7.14 -14.18
N LEU A 64 -8.74 -5.83 -14.37
CA LEU A 64 -9.80 -4.94 -13.96
C LEU A 64 -10.91 -4.96 -14.99
N GLY A 65 -12.15 -4.88 -14.53
CA GLY A 65 -13.32 -4.79 -15.39
C GLY A 65 -13.30 -3.52 -16.27
N LYS A 66 -14.34 -3.37 -17.09
CA LYS A 66 -14.52 -2.19 -17.95
C LYS A 66 -14.40 -0.90 -17.14
N GLY A 67 -13.51 -0.01 -17.56
CA GLY A 67 -13.21 1.25 -16.87
C GLY A 67 -12.02 1.19 -15.89
N GLY A 68 -11.46 0.01 -15.66
CA GLY A 68 -10.17 -0.18 -15.01
C GLY A 68 -10.10 0.38 -13.59
N VAL A 69 -8.91 0.87 -13.22
CA VAL A 69 -8.62 1.45 -11.89
C VAL A 69 -9.51 2.65 -11.57
N LYS A 70 -9.97 3.39 -12.59
CA LYS A 70 -10.86 4.55 -12.40
C LYS A 70 -12.20 4.12 -11.85
N THR A 71 -12.80 3.08 -12.42
CA THR A 71 -14.09 2.55 -11.93
C THR A 71 -13.96 2.00 -10.51
N VAL A 72 -12.84 1.34 -10.19
CA VAL A 72 -12.55 0.89 -8.82
C VAL A 72 -12.44 2.09 -7.86
N SER A 73 -11.72 3.14 -8.25
CA SER A 73 -11.64 4.37 -7.45
C SER A 73 -13.02 5.02 -7.25
N GLU A 74 -13.81 5.14 -8.31
CA GLU A 74 -15.13 5.77 -8.23
C GLU A 74 -16.13 4.97 -7.36
N SER A 75 -15.98 3.65 -7.24
CA SER A 75 -16.84 2.83 -6.38
C SER A 75 -16.64 3.16 -4.90
N LEU A 76 -15.39 3.44 -4.47
CA LEU A 76 -15.05 3.78 -3.08
C LEU A 76 -15.77 5.02 -2.55
N LYS A 77 -16.26 5.91 -3.42
CA LYS A 77 -17.00 7.11 -3.02
C LYS A 77 -18.38 6.81 -2.44
N ASN A 78 -18.95 5.67 -2.81
CA ASN A 78 -20.31 5.28 -2.47
C ASN A 78 -20.34 4.07 -1.52
N GLU A 79 -19.18 3.49 -1.24
CA GLU A 79 -19.05 2.33 -0.36
C GLU A 79 -18.80 2.78 1.08
N GLN A 80 -19.61 2.27 2.01
CA GLN A 80 -19.26 2.29 3.42
C GLN A 80 -18.18 1.22 3.63
N LEU A 81 -16.92 1.66 3.65
CA LEU A 81 -15.77 0.75 3.72
C LEU A 81 -15.62 0.10 5.09
N VAL A 82 -15.78 0.90 6.15
CA VAL A 82 -15.59 0.48 7.55
C VAL A 82 -16.55 1.25 8.44
N ASP A 83 -17.24 0.56 9.34
CA ASP A 83 -18.10 1.20 10.34
C ASP A 83 -17.30 2.15 11.25
N GLY A 84 -17.83 3.34 11.50
CA GLY A 84 -17.15 4.36 12.29
C GLY A 84 -16.05 5.11 11.55
N VAL A 85 -15.93 4.94 10.22
CA VAL A 85 -15.01 5.71 9.38
C VAL A 85 -15.81 6.53 8.36
N GLU A 86 -15.60 7.83 8.36
CA GLU A 86 -16.31 8.79 7.52
C GLU A 86 -15.53 9.06 6.23
N TYR A 87 -16.24 9.05 5.10
CA TYR A 87 -15.67 9.49 3.82
C TYR A 87 -15.66 11.03 3.75
N ILE A 88 -14.49 11.62 3.50
CA ILE A 88 -14.30 13.08 3.50
C ILE A 88 -14.19 13.64 2.08
N GLY A 89 -13.48 12.96 1.18
CA GLY A 89 -13.27 13.47 -0.17
C GLY A 89 -12.33 12.63 -1.02
N SER A 90 -12.09 13.10 -2.24
CA SER A 90 -11.15 12.47 -3.18
C SER A 90 -10.35 13.50 -3.96
N GLY A 91 -9.20 13.08 -4.47
CA GLY A 91 -8.39 13.82 -5.44
C GLY A 91 -7.76 12.89 -6.45
N GLU A 92 -6.95 13.46 -7.34
CA GLU A 92 -6.13 12.69 -8.28
C GLU A 92 -4.86 13.46 -8.66
N SER A 93 -3.86 12.73 -9.11
CA SER A 93 -2.68 13.22 -9.80
C SER A 93 -2.48 12.44 -11.10
N GLU A 94 -1.40 12.71 -11.83
CA GLU A 94 -0.99 11.93 -12.99
C GLU A 94 -0.75 10.47 -12.62
N ALA A 95 -0.21 10.20 -11.42
CA ALA A 95 0.19 8.87 -10.98
C ALA A 95 -0.97 8.05 -10.39
N GLY A 96 -2.00 8.67 -9.80
CA GLY A 96 -3.02 7.92 -9.06
C GLY A 96 -4.28 8.68 -8.69
N TYR A 97 -5.23 7.95 -8.12
CA TYR A 97 -6.40 8.48 -7.42
C TYR A 97 -6.18 8.36 -5.91
N ILE A 98 -6.82 9.25 -5.14
CA ILE A 98 -6.75 9.23 -3.68
C ILE A 98 -8.12 9.49 -3.07
N HIS A 99 -8.45 8.77 -2.00
CA HIS A 99 -9.65 8.95 -1.20
C HIS A 99 -9.25 9.19 0.24
N LYS A 100 -9.83 10.22 0.84
CA LYS A 100 -9.60 10.62 2.22
C LYS A 100 -10.78 10.18 3.07
N LEU A 101 -10.45 9.52 4.17
CA LEU A 101 -11.39 9.11 5.19
C LEU A 101 -10.90 9.56 6.56
N TYR A 102 -11.80 9.66 7.53
CA TYR A 102 -11.50 10.05 8.89
C TYR A 102 -12.21 9.12 9.87
N ALA A 103 -11.47 8.61 10.85
CA ALA A 103 -12.01 7.79 11.92
C ALA A 103 -12.04 8.61 13.22
N PRO A 104 -13.17 9.25 13.55
CA PRO A 104 -13.26 10.23 14.65
C PRO A 104 -12.93 9.65 16.01
N GLU A 105 -13.26 8.37 16.25
CA GLU A 105 -12.98 7.72 17.54
C GLU A 105 -11.48 7.50 17.79
N GLN A 106 -10.70 7.27 16.74
CA GLN A 106 -9.25 7.04 16.85
C GLN A 106 -8.42 8.29 16.53
N GLY A 107 -9.02 9.33 15.94
CA GLY A 107 -8.32 10.57 15.56
C GLY A 107 -7.34 10.37 14.42
N TYR A 108 -7.63 9.44 13.50
CA TYR A 108 -6.77 9.15 12.35
C TYR A 108 -7.46 9.43 11.02
N TYR A 109 -6.68 9.97 10.09
CA TYR A 109 -7.01 10.02 8.67
C TYR A 109 -6.47 8.79 7.96
N PHE A 110 -7.23 8.33 6.98
CA PHE A 110 -6.83 7.29 6.04
C PHE A 110 -6.85 7.85 4.63
N TYR A 111 -5.76 7.64 3.90
CA TYR A 111 -5.64 8.01 2.49
C TYR A 111 -5.47 6.75 1.66
N ILE A 112 -6.54 6.35 0.97
CA ILE A 112 -6.54 5.21 0.06
C ILE A 112 -6.09 5.69 -1.31
N VAL A 113 -4.93 5.20 -1.75
CA VAL A 113 -4.32 5.51 -3.04
C VAL A 113 -4.49 4.33 -3.99
N ILE A 114 -4.86 4.61 -5.24
CA ILE A 114 -4.92 3.63 -6.33
C ILE A 114 -4.06 4.16 -7.48
N GLY A 115 -3.00 3.43 -7.83
CA GLY A 115 -2.14 3.76 -8.96
C GLY A 115 -2.90 3.69 -10.29
N LYS A 116 -2.70 4.68 -11.16
CA LYS A 116 -3.29 4.73 -12.50
C LYS A 116 -2.60 3.74 -13.45
N ASP A 117 -1.27 3.76 -13.39
CA ASP A 117 -0.43 2.95 -14.26
C ASP A 117 0.01 1.65 -13.57
N GLN A 118 0.23 0.64 -14.40
CA GLN A 118 0.72 -0.67 -13.98
C GLN A 118 2.09 -0.89 -14.61
N LYS A 119 3.17 -0.80 -13.82
CA LYS A 119 4.53 -1.15 -14.30
C LYS A 119 4.62 -2.60 -14.77
N ILE A 120 3.82 -3.47 -14.17
CA ILE A 120 3.68 -4.87 -14.53
C ILE A 120 2.21 -5.13 -14.83
N LYS A 121 1.92 -5.66 -16.01
CA LYS A 121 0.54 -5.91 -16.46
C LYS A 121 -0.21 -6.72 -15.40
N ASN A 122 -1.43 -6.28 -15.09
CA ASN A 122 -2.35 -6.86 -14.10
C ASN A 122 -1.91 -6.71 -12.64
N TYR A 123 -0.89 -5.89 -12.34
CA TYR A 123 -0.48 -5.57 -10.98
C TYR A 123 -0.85 -4.13 -10.66
N VAL A 124 -1.92 -3.96 -9.90
CA VAL A 124 -2.33 -2.64 -9.40
C VAL A 124 -1.66 -2.41 -8.06
N VAL A 125 -0.85 -1.34 -7.97
CA VAL A 125 -0.32 -0.86 -6.69
C VAL A 125 -1.38 0.02 -6.03
N THR A 126 -1.74 -0.31 -4.80
CA THR A 126 -2.56 0.53 -3.94
C THR A 126 -1.83 0.81 -2.64
N GLY A 127 -2.17 1.93 -2.00
CA GLY A 127 -1.64 2.32 -0.71
C GLY A 127 -2.74 2.75 0.25
N VAL A 128 -2.54 2.52 1.53
CA VAL A 128 -3.33 3.13 2.60
C VAL A 128 -2.36 3.79 3.56
N LEU A 129 -2.33 5.12 3.56
CA LEU A 129 -1.62 5.88 4.56
C LEU A 129 -2.56 6.15 5.73
N GLN A 130 -2.22 5.65 6.91
CA GLN A 130 -2.84 6.03 8.18
C GLN A 130 -1.96 7.06 8.89
N THR A 131 -2.53 8.19 9.26
CA THR A 131 -1.80 9.25 9.99
C THR A 131 -2.75 10.10 10.83
N ALA A 132 -2.23 10.75 11.86
CA ALA A 132 -2.99 11.77 12.61
C ALA A 132 -3.03 13.12 11.88
N GLU A 133 -2.17 13.31 10.88
CA GLU A 133 -2.06 14.57 10.15
C GLU A 133 -3.11 14.68 9.03
N GLU A 134 -3.69 15.87 8.91
CA GLU A 134 -4.66 16.16 7.88
C GLU A 134 -3.99 16.75 6.63
N TYR A 135 -4.06 16.01 5.54
CA TYR A 135 -3.71 16.43 4.20
C TYR A 135 -4.98 16.73 3.41
N SER A 136 -5.02 17.91 2.80
CA SER A 136 -6.22 18.40 2.10
C SER A 136 -5.91 19.18 0.83
N SER A 137 -4.72 19.76 0.72
CA SER A 137 -4.37 20.51 -0.49
C SER A 137 -4.05 19.58 -1.65
N LYS A 138 -4.18 20.07 -2.88
CA LYS A 138 -3.82 19.28 -4.08
C LYS A 138 -2.36 18.81 -4.04
N SER A 139 -1.44 19.62 -3.53
CA SER A 139 -0.04 19.24 -3.41
C SER A 139 0.18 18.15 -2.37
N ASP A 140 -0.49 18.23 -1.21
CA ASP A 140 -0.33 17.21 -0.17
C ASP A 140 -0.88 15.87 -0.65
N LEU A 141 -2.06 15.89 -1.26
CA LEU A 141 -2.68 14.68 -1.81
C LEU A 141 -1.82 14.08 -2.92
N LYS A 142 -1.18 14.90 -3.77
CA LYS A 142 -0.21 14.42 -4.75
C LYS A 142 1.00 13.77 -4.08
N ALA A 143 1.56 14.38 -3.03
CA ALA A 143 2.71 13.81 -2.32
C ALA A 143 2.38 12.45 -1.67
N VAL A 144 1.17 12.30 -1.11
CA VAL A 144 0.70 11.01 -0.57
C VAL A 144 0.54 9.95 -1.67
N ILE A 145 0.02 10.35 -2.84
CA ILE A 145 -0.06 9.45 -4.01
C ILE A 145 1.33 8.98 -4.43
N ASP A 146 2.26 9.93 -4.61
CA ASP A 146 3.63 9.66 -5.06
C ASP A 146 4.34 8.73 -4.06
N LEU A 147 4.26 9.02 -2.74
CA LEU A 147 4.82 8.17 -1.69
C LEU A 147 4.34 6.72 -1.77
N ALA A 148 3.02 6.52 -1.86
CA ALA A 148 2.43 5.18 -1.87
C ALA A 148 2.84 4.39 -3.13
N ILE A 149 2.85 5.04 -4.29
CA ILE A 149 3.19 4.40 -5.56
C ILE A 149 4.69 4.11 -5.63
N GLU A 150 5.54 5.08 -5.31
CA GLU A 150 7.00 4.91 -5.34
C GLU A 150 7.46 3.81 -4.38
N GLU A 151 6.95 3.81 -3.15
CA GLU A 151 7.29 2.77 -2.17
C GLU A 151 6.78 1.40 -2.63
N GLY A 152 5.61 1.31 -3.24
CA GLY A 152 5.11 0.03 -3.78
C GLY A 152 5.90 -0.46 -5.00
N GLU A 153 6.20 0.42 -5.95
CA GLU A 153 6.91 0.03 -7.17
C GLU A 153 8.37 -0.34 -6.92
N LYS A 154 9.00 0.20 -5.86
CA LYS A 154 10.36 -0.14 -5.43
C LYS A 154 10.59 -1.63 -5.20
N TYR A 155 9.54 -2.40 -4.87
CA TYR A 155 9.64 -3.83 -4.60
C TYR A 155 9.10 -4.73 -5.72
N LEU A 156 8.75 -4.17 -6.88
CA LEU A 156 8.46 -4.95 -8.07
C LEU A 156 9.76 -5.45 -8.75
N LYS A 157 9.72 -6.64 -9.37
CA LYS A 157 10.83 -7.28 -10.10
C LYS A 157 10.55 -7.45 -11.58
#